data_AF-A0A2D9QZL3-F1
#
_entry.id   AF-A0A2D9QZL3-F1
#
_cell.length_a   1.000
_cell.length_b   1.000
_cell.length_c   1.000
_cell.angle_alpha   90.00
_cell.angle_beta   90.00
_cell.angle_gamma   90.00
#
_symmetry.space_group_name_H-M   'P 1'
#
loop_
_entity.id
_entity.type
_entity.pdbx_description
1 polymer ?
#
loop_
_entity_poly.entity_id
_entity_poly.type
_entity_poly.pdbx_seq_one_letter_code
_entity_poly.pdbx_strand_id
1 'polypeptide(L)'
;MARRQFNVFNLSFLDVIACGFGAVILFFMIINSQVKNRSDQASSDLQSESRLLEERIFNEQKQLVRITNALDKTEKENAIIEGSVDELTEIIEKLLKEIEFYKANSLASDDDIKRLQADVEQLTQSNKRMSAQAALDSSNTGESLREFVGEGNRQYLTELKLGGKHVLFLVDASASMLGRTYVNVIRYRNMEDSQKVKAPKWRQTVNSVDWLTTRLQGGTKFQIYTFNESAVSAIEDSQGEWLEVGDGTTIKNAIEELRSTVPQNGTSLINAFEKINDLQPRPDNIFLLTDGLPTQGKRNPASETMVKPEQRIRYFEQALRELPPIPVNVLLFPMDGDPLAAEAYWRLAIRSKGSFMAPSRDWP
;
A
#
# COMPACT_ATOMS: atom_id res chain seq x y z
N MET A 1 125.88 14.73 21.80
CA MET A 1 124.73 15.15 20.97
C MET A 1 124.88 14.55 19.58
N ALA A 2 123.93 13.71 19.17
CA ALA A 2 123.70 13.37 17.77
C ALA A 2 122.18 13.36 17.58
N ARG A 3 121.65 14.36 16.86
CA ARG A 3 120.22 14.45 16.50
C ARG A 3 119.94 13.36 15.46
N ARG A 4 119.02 12.44 15.75
CA ARG A 4 118.47 11.51 14.76
C ARG A 4 117.25 12.18 14.09
N GLN A 5 117.28 12.25 12.77
CA GLN A 5 116.40 13.03 11.90
C GLN A 5 114.93 12.59 11.98
N PHE A 6 114.04 13.56 12.17
CA PHE A 6 112.59 13.39 12.07
C PHE A 6 112.22 13.28 10.58
N ASN A 7 111.84 12.09 10.12
CA ASN A 7 111.39 11.87 8.74
C ASN A 7 109.93 12.37 8.59
N VAL A 8 109.79 13.65 8.24
CA VAL A 8 108.50 14.33 8.01
C VAL A 8 107.66 13.63 6.92
N PHE A 9 108.31 12.91 6.00
CA PHE A 9 107.66 12.17 4.92
C PHE A 9 106.79 10.98 5.39
N ASN A 10 107.14 10.30 6.49
CA ASN A 10 106.38 9.13 6.97
C ASN A 10 105.12 9.53 7.77
N LEU A 11 105.13 10.67 8.45
CA LEU A 11 103.99 11.13 9.26
C LEU A 11 102.87 11.67 8.37
N SER A 12 103.21 12.50 7.39
CA SER A 12 102.23 13.04 6.43
C SER A 12 101.66 11.96 5.49
N PHE A 13 102.43 10.92 5.15
CA PHE A 13 101.93 9.82 4.33
C PHE A 13 100.94 8.92 5.08
N LEU A 14 101.19 8.64 6.37
CA LEU A 14 100.26 7.91 7.22
C LEU A 14 98.94 8.67 7.40
N ASP A 15 99.00 10.00 7.54
CA ASP A 15 97.83 10.85 7.74
C ASP A 15 96.95 10.93 6.47
N VAL A 16 97.56 11.00 5.29
CA VAL A 16 96.83 10.97 4.00
C VAL A 16 96.20 9.60 3.75
N ILE A 17 96.88 8.50 4.07
CA ILE A 17 96.30 7.15 3.94
C ILE A 17 95.18 6.93 4.96
N ALA A 18 95.36 7.36 6.21
CA ALA A 18 94.34 7.24 7.25
C ALA A 18 93.09 8.07 6.90
N CYS A 19 93.27 9.30 6.39
CA CYS A 19 92.19 10.15 5.91
C CYS A 19 91.48 9.56 4.68
N GLY A 20 92.25 9.07 3.70
CA GLY A 20 91.69 8.41 2.51
C GLY A 20 90.91 7.13 2.84
N PHE A 21 91.45 6.30 3.73
CA PHE A 21 90.79 5.08 4.20
C PHE A 21 89.51 5.40 5.00
N GLY A 22 89.55 6.43 5.86
CA GLY A 22 88.37 6.92 6.57
C GLY A 22 87.26 7.41 5.62
N ALA A 23 87.63 8.14 4.56
CA ALA A 23 86.69 8.58 3.55
C ALA A 23 86.04 7.39 2.81
N VAL A 24 86.82 6.37 2.45
CA VAL A 24 86.30 5.15 1.79
C VAL A 24 85.34 4.38 2.71
N ILE A 25 85.66 4.25 4.00
CA ILE A 25 84.75 3.61 4.98
C ILE A 25 83.44 4.39 5.11
N LEU A 26 83.51 5.73 5.19
CA LEU A 26 82.31 6.56 5.27
C LEU A 26 81.45 6.44 4.01
N PHE A 27 82.06 6.47 2.82
CA PHE A 27 81.34 6.24 1.57
C PHE A 27 80.67 4.86 1.54
N PHE A 28 81.39 3.81 1.95
CA PHE A 28 80.82 2.46 2.01
C PHE A 28 79.64 2.38 2.99
N MET A 29 79.76 2.98 4.18
CA MET A 29 78.70 3.00 5.19
C MET A 29 77.46 3.77 4.71
N ILE A 30 77.64 4.91 4.04
CA ILE A 30 76.55 5.71 3.47
C ILE A 30 75.85 4.94 2.35
N ILE A 31 76.61 4.35 1.41
CA ILE A 31 76.05 3.57 0.30
C ILE A 31 75.28 2.36 0.85
N ASN A 32 75.85 1.62 1.80
CA ASN A 32 75.20 0.44 2.37
C ASN A 32 73.92 0.82 3.15
N SER A 33 73.94 1.93 3.89
CA SER A 33 72.76 2.47 4.58
C SER A 33 71.66 2.90 3.59
N GLN A 34 72.03 3.56 2.49
CA GLN A 34 71.08 3.96 1.45
C GLN A 34 70.48 2.76 0.71
N VAL A 35 71.29 1.75 0.40
CA VAL A 35 70.83 0.49 -0.22
C VAL A 35 69.86 -0.23 0.70
N LYS A 36 70.19 -0.33 2.00
CA LYS A 36 69.31 -0.93 3.01
C LYS A 36 67.99 -0.16 3.14
N ASN A 37 68.03 1.16 3.27
CA ASN A 37 66.81 1.97 3.39
C ASN A 37 65.92 1.86 2.15
N ARG A 38 66.50 1.84 0.93
CA ARG A 38 65.73 1.62 -0.30
C ARG A 38 65.11 0.23 -0.34
N SER A 39 65.83 -0.80 0.09
CA SER A 39 65.33 -2.17 0.18
C SER A 39 64.19 -2.29 1.20
N ASP A 40 64.33 -1.67 2.37
CA ASP A 40 63.33 -1.70 3.44
C ASP A 40 62.06 -0.93 3.02
N GLN A 41 62.20 0.21 2.34
CA GLN A 41 61.08 0.96 1.76
C GLN A 41 60.35 0.15 0.68
N ALA A 42 61.08 -0.42 -0.29
CA ALA A 42 60.48 -1.25 -1.32
C ALA A 42 59.77 -2.48 -0.73
N SER A 43 60.34 -3.10 0.30
CA SER A 43 59.71 -4.23 1.00
C SER A 43 58.45 -3.81 1.76
N SER A 44 58.44 -2.62 2.38
CA SER A 44 57.27 -2.09 3.09
C SER A 44 56.14 -1.76 2.11
N ASP A 45 56.45 -1.15 0.97
CA ASP A 45 55.47 -0.80 -0.05
C ASP A 45 54.83 -2.06 -0.65
N LEU A 46 55.63 -3.07 -1.01
CA LEU A 46 55.15 -4.36 -1.50
C LEU A 46 54.26 -5.09 -0.46
N GLN A 47 54.61 -5.02 0.84
CA GLN A 47 53.77 -5.59 1.89
C GLN A 47 52.43 -4.84 2.04
N SER A 48 52.43 -3.52 1.87
CA SER A 48 51.20 -2.72 1.91
C SER A 48 50.28 -3.03 0.73
N GLU A 49 50.85 -3.20 -0.47
CA GLU A 49 50.14 -3.60 -1.68
C GLU A 49 49.57 -5.02 -1.55
N SER A 50 50.35 -5.96 -1.03
CA SER A 50 49.89 -7.32 -0.74
C SER A 50 48.70 -7.34 0.21
N ARG A 51 48.72 -6.53 1.28
CA ARG A 51 47.61 -6.43 2.23
C ARG A 51 46.35 -5.83 1.59
N LEU A 52 46.48 -4.82 0.76
CA LEU A 52 45.34 -4.23 0.03
C LEU A 52 44.74 -5.23 -0.96
N LEU A 53 45.58 -6.03 -1.63
CA LEU A 53 45.12 -7.10 -2.52
C LEU A 53 44.41 -8.21 -1.74
N GLU A 54 44.94 -8.63 -0.59
CA GLU A 54 44.28 -9.61 0.28
C GLU A 54 42.90 -9.13 0.77
N GLU A 55 42.79 -7.86 1.18
CA GLU A 55 41.52 -7.27 1.58
C GLU A 55 40.52 -7.22 0.41
N ARG A 56 40.98 -6.87 -0.79
CA ARG A 56 40.14 -6.88 -1.98
C ARG A 56 39.65 -8.29 -2.31
N ILE A 57 40.55 -9.28 -2.30
CA ILE A 57 40.19 -10.70 -2.54
C ILE A 57 39.17 -11.17 -1.52
N PHE A 58 39.35 -10.84 -0.24
CA PHE A 58 38.39 -11.20 0.81
C PHE A 58 37.01 -10.57 0.58
N ASN A 59 36.97 -9.28 0.21
CA ASN A 59 35.72 -8.59 -0.09
C ASN A 59 35.03 -9.14 -1.35
N GLU A 60 35.79 -9.46 -2.39
CA GLU A 60 35.26 -10.10 -3.61
C GLU A 60 34.72 -11.50 -3.33
N GLN A 61 35.41 -12.32 -2.53
CA GLN A 61 34.90 -13.63 -2.10
C GLN A 61 33.58 -13.50 -1.32
N LYS A 62 33.46 -12.51 -0.43
CA LYS A 62 32.22 -12.22 0.30
C LYS A 62 31.09 -11.78 -0.65
N GLN A 63 31.39 -10.98 -1.66
CA GLN A 63 30.42 -10.61 -2.69
C GLN A 63 29.99 -11.80 -3.53
N LEU A 64 30.92 -12.68 -3.90
CA LEU A 64 30.64 -13.89 -4.66
C LEU A 64 29.65 -14.78 -3.90
N VAL A 65 29.88 -15.04 -2.61
CA VAL A 65 28.95 -15.83 -1.77
C VAL A 65 27.56 -15.19 -1.71
N ARG A 66 27.47 -13.85 -1.62
CA ARG A 66 26.17 -13.15 -1.62
C ARG A 66 25.44 -13.32 -2.95
N ILE A 67 26.16 -13.22 -4.07
CA ILE A 67 25.59 -13.39 -5.41
C ILE A 67 25.14 -14.84 -5.62
N THR A 68 25.95 -15.82 -5.21
CA THR A 68 25.57 -17.25 -5.28
C THR A 68 24.32 -17.54 -4.46
N ASN A 69 24.23 -17.05 -3.22
CA ASN A 69 23.02 -17.22 -2.41
C ASN A 69 21.78 -16.54 -3.01
N ALA A 70 21.96 -15.40 -3.67
CA ALA A 70 20.87 -14.72 -4.38
C ALA A 70 20.43 -15.52 -5.61
N LEU A 71 21.39 -16.07 -6.37
CA LEU A 71 21.13 -16.93 -7.53
C LEU A 71 20.37 -18.19 -7.12
N ASP A 72 20.83 -18.91 -6.08
CA ASP A 72 20.15 -20.10 -5.55
C ASP A 72 18.71 -19.80 -5.11
N LYS A 73 18.47 -18.60 -4.57
CA LYS A 73 17.13 -18.17 -4.19
C LYS A 73 16.26 -17.94 -5.43
N THR A 74 16.78 -17.24 -6.44
CA THR A 74 16.07 -17.00 -7.70
C THR A 74 15.80 -18.30 -8.46
N GLU A 75 16.73 -19.26 -8.46
CA GLU A 75 16.51 -20.58 -9.08
C GLU A 75 15.40 -21.36 -8.37
N LYS A 76 15.33 -21.32 -7.03
CA LYS A 76 14.23 -21.91 -6.27
C LYS A 76 12.88 -21.24 -6.57
N GLU A 77 12.86 -19.92 -6.67
CA GLU A 77 11.65 -19.17 -7.04
C GLU A 77 11.19 -19.53 -8.46
N ASN A 78 12.11 -19.64 -9.43
CA ASN A 78 11.80 -20.09 -10.79
C ASN A 78 11.26 -21.52 -10.81
N ALA A 79 11.85 -22.45 -10.06
CA ALA A 79 11.35 -23.83 -9.98
C ALA A 79 9.92 -23.91 -9.40
N ILE A 80 9.58 -23.05 -8.44
CA ILE A 80 8.20 -22.95 -7.91
C ILE A 80 7.25 -22.41 -8.97
N ILE A 81 7.66 -21.37 -9.71
CA ILE A 81 6.87 -20.78 -10.79
C ILE A 81 6.63 -21.80 -11.91
N GLU A 82 7.66 -22.52 -12.34
CA GLU A 82 7.53 -23.60 -13.34
C GLU A 82 6.55 -24.68 -12.88
N GLY A 83 6.63 -25.12 -11.62
CA GLY A 83 5.66 -26.07 -11.06
C GLY A 83 4.22 -25.53 -11.03
N SER A 84 4.02 -24.23 -10.77
CA SER A 84 2.69 -23.60 -10.85
C SER A 84 2.17 -23.50 -12.28
N VAL A 85 3.06 -23.34 -13.28
CA VAL A 85 2.67 -23.33 -14.69
C VAL A 85 2.19 -24.72 -15.12
N ASP A 86 2.84 -25.79 -14.69
CA ASP A 86 2.40 -27.17 -14.95
C ASP A 86 1.02 -27.45 -14.34
N GLU A 87 0.79 -27.04 -13.08
CA GLU A 87 -0.51 -27.18 -12.42
C GLU A 87 -1.62 -26.41 -13.16
N LEU A 88 -1.34 -25.16 -13.58
CA LEU A 88 -2.28 -24.37 -14.37
C LEU A 88 -2.58 -25.01 -15.74
N THR A 89 -1.59 -25.65 -16.36
CA THR A 89 -1.77 -26.33 -17.65
C THR A 89 -2.69 -27.55 -17.50
N GLU A 90 -2.53 -28.31 -16.41
CA GLU A 90 -3.43 -29.44 -16.08
C GLU A 90 -4.87 -28.97 -15.83
N ILE A 91 -5.05 -27.84 -15.13
CA ILE A 91 -6.37 -27.23 -14.91
C ILE A 91 -7.01 -26.81 -16.24
N ILE A 92 -6.24 -26.19 -17.14
CA ILE A 92 -6.73 -25.77 -18.46
C ILE A 92 -7.17 -26.98 -19.27
N GLU A 93 -6.39 -28.07 -19.30
CA GLU A 93 -6.78 -29.31 -20.00
C GLU A 93 -8.06 -29.92 -19.44
N LYS A 94 -8.23 -29.90 -18.11
CA LYS A 94 -9.45 -30.39 -17.45
C LYS A 94 -10.67 -29.55 -17.84
N LEU A 95 -10.54 -28.22 -17.84
CA LEU A 95 -11.60 -27.31 -18.25
C LEU A 95 -11.95 -27.47 -19.74
N LEU A 96 -10.96 -27.70 -20.61
CA LEU A 96 -11.22 -27.97 -22.03
C LEU A 96 -12.01 -29.27 -22.23
N LYS A 97 -11.65 -30.35 -21.52
CA LYS A 97 -12.42 -31.61 -21.54
C LYS A 97 -13.85 -31.42 -21.01
N GLU A 98 -14.01 -30.60 -19.97
CA GLU A 98 -15.32 -30.29 -19.41
C GLU A 98 -16.19 -29.49 -20.41
N ILE A 99 -15.60 -28.50 -21.10
CA ILE A 99 -16.27 -27.75 -22.17
C ILE A 99 -16.66 -28.69 -23.33
N GLU A 100 -15.79 -29.61 -23.74
CA GLU A 100 -16.11 -30.59 -24.78
C GLU A 100 -17.23 -31.55 -24.34
N PHE A 101 -17.23 -32.00 -23.10
CA PHE A 101 -18.31 -32.80 -22.52
C PHE A 101 -19.65 -32.07 -22.53
N TYR A 102 -19.68 -30.80 -22.11
CA TYR A 102 -20.89 -29.98 -22.18
C TYR A 102 -21.32 -29.73 -23.63
N LYS A 103 -20.38 -29.56 -24.56
CA LYS A 103 -20.68 -29.39 -25.99
C LYS A 103 -21.24 -30.66 -26.62
N ALA A 104 -20.74 -31.84 -26.25
CA ALA A 104 -21.24 -33.14 -26.74
C ALA A 104 -22.62 -33.49 -26.16
N ASN A 105 -22.87 -33.14 -24.89
CA ASN A 105 -24.18 -33.30 -24.26
C ASN A 105 -25.20 -32.21 -24.65
N SER A 106 -24.78 -31.19 -25.41
CA SER A 106 -25.61 -30.10 -25.94
C SER A 106 -26.40 -30.48 -27.20
N LEU A 107 -26.40 -31.75 -27.63
CA LEU A 107 -27.33 -32.24 -28.67
C LEU A 107 -28.83 -32.20 -28.26
N ALA A 108 -29.13 -31.81 -27.01
CA ALA A 108 -30.48 -31.51 -26.54
C ALA A 108 -30.92 -30.04 -26.75
N SER A 109 -30.11 -29.20 -27.42
CA SER A 109 -30.24 -27.75 -27.28
C SER A 109 -31.28 -27.05 -28.16
N ASP A 110 -31.91 -27.67 -29.16
CA ASP A 110 -32.87 -26.93 -30.00
C ASP A 110 -34.26 -26.76 -29.35
N ASP A 111 -34.74 -27.75 -28.59
CA ASP A 111 -36.02 -27.64 -27.89
C ASP A 111 -35.90 -26.83 -26.60
N ASP A 112 -34.77 -26.93 -25.89
CA ASP A 112 -34.52 -26.13 -24.69
C ASP A 112 -34.24 -24.66 -25.04
N ILE A 113 -33.59 -24.35 -26.16
CA ILE A 113 -33.46 -22.96 -26.65
C ILE A 113 -34.83 -22.35 -26.97
N LYS A 114 -35.73 -23.11 -27.61
CA LYS A 114 -37.11 -22.64 -27.87
C LYS A 114 -37.89 -22.41 -26.59
N ARG A 115 -37.69 -23.28 -25.59
CA ARG A 115 -38.31 -23.15 -24.27
C ARG A 115 -37.79 -21.93 -23.52
N LEU A 116 -36.47 -21.70 -23.55
CA LEU A 116 -35.84 -20.53 -22.96
C LEU A 116 -36.21 -19.24 -23.68
N GLN A 117 -36.38 -19.26 -25.01
CA GLN A 117 -36.89 -18.10 -25.77
C GLN A 117 -38.34 -17.78 -25.37
N ALA A 118 -39.20 -18.79 -25.23
CA ALA A 118 -40.58 -18.60 -24.77
C ALA A 118 -40.62 -18.08 -23.33
N ASP A 119 -39.77 -18.59 -22.43
CA ASP A 119 -39.66 -18.13 -21.05
C ASP A 119 -39.14 -16.68 -20.98
N VAL A 120 -38.17 -16.30 -21.83
CA VAL A 120 -37.67 -14.92 -21.93
C VAL A 120 -38.74 -13.97 -22.46
N GLU A 121 -39.56 -14.38 -23.43
CA GLU A 121 -40.70 -13.60 -23.92
C GLU A 121 -41.78 -13.43 -22.85
N GLN A 122 -42.09 -14.49 -22.11
CA GLN A 122 -43.06 -14.44 -21.01
C GLN A 122 -42.56 -13.54 -19.87
N LEU A 123 -41.27 -13.65 -19.51
CA LEU A 123 -40.65 -12.82 -18.49
C LEU A 123 -40.57 -11.36 -18.92
N THR A 124 -40.26 -11.06 -20.18
CA THR A 124 -40.26 -9.67 -20.69
C THR A 124 -41.65 -9.06 -20.76
N GLN A 125 -42.69 -9.84 -21.08
CA GLN A 125 -44.07 -9.36 -21.00
C GLN A 125 -44.53 -9.14 -19.56
N SER A 126 -44.20 -10.06 -18.65
CA SER A 126 -44.44 -9.86 -17.20
C SER A 126 -43.69 -8.66 -16.66
N ASN A 127 -42.45 -8.43 -17.10
CA ASN A 127 -41.66 -7.27 -16.68
C ASN A 127 -42.22 -5.97 -17.26
N LYS A 128 -42.72 -5.95 -18.51
CA LYS A 128 -43.45 -4.80 -19.08
C LYS A 128 -44.76 -4.52 -18.34
N ARG A 129 -45.49 -5.55 -17.92
CA ARG A 129 -46.71 -5.40 -17.11
C ARG A 129 -46.36 -4.90 -15.71
N MET A 130 -45.34 -5.45 -15.07
CA MET A 130 -44.86 -4.99 -13.76
C MET A 130 -44.27 -3.58 -13.83
N SER A 131 -43.61 -3.18 -14.91
CA SER A 131 -43.12 -1.82 -15.09
C SER A 131 -44.25 -0.83 -15.35
N ALA A 132 -45.31 -1.25 -16.07
CA ALA A 132 -46.52 -0.45 -16.22
C ALA A 132 -47.31 -0.35 -14.91
N GLN A 133 -47.33 -1.42 -14.10
CA GLN A 133 -47.89 -1.42 -12.75
C GLN A 133 -47.06 -0.54 -11.80
N ALA A 134 -45.73 -0.62 -11.87
CA ALA A 134 -44.80 0.21 -11.10
C ALA A 134 -44.83 1.68 -11.51
N ALA A 135 -45.13 1.99 -12.78
CA ALA A 135 -45.37 3.36 -13.24
C ALA A 135 -46.71 3.94 -12.74
N LEU A 136 -47.68 3.08 -12.42
CA LEU A 136 -48.93 3.45 -11.77
C LEU A 136 -48.76 3.54 -10.24
N ASP A 137 -47.94 2.67 -9.65
CA ASP A 137 -47.59 2.68 -8.22
C ASP A 137 -46.57 3.79 -7.85
N SER A 138 -45.80 4.30 -8.83
CA SER A 138 -44.89 5.44 -8.66
C SER A 138 -45.61 6.78 -8.50
N SER A 139 -46.95 6.82 -8.58
CA SER A 139 -47.70 7.98 -8.09
C SER A 139 -47.74 8.05 -6.55
N ASN A 140 -47.23 7.02 -5.85
CA ASN A 140 -47.26 6.91 -4.39
C ASN A 140 -45.90 6.59 -3.73
N THR A 141 -44.78 6.67 -4.44
CA THR A 141 -43.44 6.57 -3.85
C THR A 141 -42.68 7.88 -4.05
N GLY A 142 -42.38 8.56 -2.95
CA GLY A 142 -41.81 9.91 -2.92
C GLY A 142 -40.58 10.09 -3.81
N GLU A 143 -40.57 11.21 -4.53
CA GLU A 143 -39.49 11.69 -5.38
C GLU A 143 -38.13 11.62 -4.68
N SER A 144 -37.17 10.92 -5.29
CA SER A 144 -35.76 11.06 -4.94
C SER A 144 -35.31 12.47 -5.35
N LEU A 145 -34.87 13.29 -4.39
CA LEU A 145 -34.61 14.72 -4.59
C LEU A 145 -33.42 15.06 -5.52
N ARG A 146 -32.62 14.07 -5.94
CA ARG A 146 -31.43 14.30 -6.78
C ARG A 146 -31.18 13.15 -7.74
N GLU A 147 -30.94 13.47 -9.01
CA GLU A 147 -30.57 12.52 -10.06
C GLU A 147 -29.04 12.42 -10.17
N PHE A 148 -28.50 11.19 -10.16
CA PHE A 148 -27.09 10.92 -10.44
C PHE A 148 -26.94 10.52 -11.92
N VAL A 149 -26.31 11.38 -12.73
CA VAL A 149 -26.04 11.09 -14.14
C VAL A 149 -24.70 10.34 -14.25
N GLY A 150 -24.76 9.01 -14.33
CA GLY A 150 -23.63 8.16 -14.67
C GLY A 150 -23.70 7.64 -16.11
N GLU A 151 -22.55 7.38 -16.75
CA GLU A 151 -22.44 6.95 -18.16
C GLU A 151 -22.89 5.48 -18.43
N GLY A 152 -23.88 4.95 -17.70
CA GLY A 152 -24.33 3.59 -17.92
C GLY A 152 -25.68 3.25 -17.30
N ASN A 153 -26.60 2.74 -18.11
CA ASN A 153 -27.85 2.13 -17.66
C ASN A 153 -27.54 0.78 -17.01
N ARG A 154 -27.29 0.76 -15.70
CA ARG A 154 -27.14 -0.48 -14.93
C ARG A 154 -28.03 -0.45 -13.69
N GLN A 155 -28.91 -1.43 -13.61
CA GLN A 155 -29.80 -1.62 -12.47
C GLN A 155 -29.04 -2.37 -11.38
N TYR A 156 -28.55 -1.63 -10.39
CA TYR A 156 -27.69 -2.16 -9.34
C TYR A 156 -28.53 -2.87 -8.27
N LEU A 157 -28.52 -4.20 -8.30
CA LEU A 157 -28.93 -5.07 -7.19
C LEU A 157 -27.91 -4.99 -6.06
N THR A 158 -27.77 -3.83 -5.42
CA THR A 158 -26.94 -3.72 -4.22
C THR A 158 -27.82 -3.93 -3.00
N GLU A 159 -27.60 -5.02 -2.25
CA GLU A 159 -28.16 -5.26 -0.91
C GLU A 159 -27.61 -4.27 0.16
N LEU A 160 -27.14 -3.09 -0.26
CA LEU A 160 -26.72 -2.02 0.62
C LEU A 160 -27.97 -1.55 1.37
N LYS A 161 -28.01 -1.82 2.68
CA LYS A 161 -29.09 -1.37 3.55
C LYS A 161 -28.95 0.14 3.73
N LEU A 162 -29.60 0.89 2.86
CA LEU A 162 -29.61 2.36 2.83
C LEU A 162 -30.64 2.98 3.80
N GLY A 163 -31.26 2.18 4.66
CA GLY A 163 -32.25 2.64 5.64
C GLY A 163 -31.60 3.20 6.91
N GLY A 164 -32.25 4.18 7.54
CA GLY A 164 -31.83 4.79 8.79
C GLY A 164 -32.36 6.22 8.91
N LYS A 165 -32.64 6.68 10.12
CA LYS A 165 -32.95 8.09 10.41
C LYS A 165 -31.67 8.90 10.65
N HIS A 166 -30.58 8.26 11.10
CA HIS A 166 -29.30 8.89 11.44
C HIS A 166 -28.14 8.09 10.83
N VAL A 167 -27.74 8.46 9.62
CA VAL A 167 -26.76 7.73 8.80
C VAL A 167 -25.38 8.38 8.91
N LEU A 168 -24.39 7.63 9.39
CA LEU A 168 -23.01 8.10 9.49
C LEU A 168 -22.14 7.50 8.39
N PHE A 169 -21.46 8.35 7.62
CA PHE A 169 -20.41 7.95 6.68
C PHE A 169 -19.05 8.16 7.34
N LEU A 170 -18.26 7.09 7.45
CA LEU A 170 -16.87 7.12 7.89
C LEU A 170 -15.98 6.87 6.67
N VAL A 171 -15.24 7.88 6.26
CA VAL A 171 -14.39 7.85 5.06
C VAL A 171 -12.93 7.86 5.47
N ASP A 172 -12.22 6.79 5.15
CA ASP A 172 -10.78 6.73 5.35
C ASP A 172 -10.09 7.74 4.42
N ALA A 173 -9.31 8.64 5.00
CA ALA A 173 -8.51 9.66 4.34
C ALA A 173 -7.00 9.46 4.67
N SER A 174 -6.59 8.22 4.87
CA SER A 174 -5.18 7.85 5.03
C SER A 174 -4.41 7.91 3.71
N ALA A 175 -3.08 7.91 3.78
CA ALA A 175 -2.23 7.96 2.59
C ALA A 175 -2.45 6.76 1.64
N SER A 176 -2.86 5.59 2.16
CA SER A 176 -3.12 4.40 1.33
C SER A 176 -4.33 4.60 0.40
N MET A 177 -5.24 5.51 0.71
CA MET A 177 -6.38 5.87 -0.13
C MET A 177 -5.98 6.60 -1.43
N LEU A 178 -4.72 7.01 -1.56
CA LEU A 178 -4.17 7.59 -2.79
C LEU A 178 -3.90 6.53 -3.88
N GLY A 179 -3.72 5.25 -3.52
CA GLY A 179 -3.27 4.24 -4.48
C GLY A 179 -3.74 2.83 -4.15
N ARG A 180 -3.88 1.99 -5.18
CA ARG A 180 -4.17 0.55 -4.99
C ARG A 180 -2.90 -0.28 -4.84
N THR A 181 -1.79 0.21 -5.35
CA THR A 181 -0.47 -0.44 -5.24
C THR A 181 0.43 0.41 -4.35
N TYR A 182 1.37 -0.24 -3.64
CA TYR A 182 2.32 0.45 -2.77
C TYR A 182 3.13 1.52 -3.53
N VAL A 183 3.54 1.22 -4.76
CA VAL A 183 4.26 2.16 -5.63
C VAL A 183 3.42 3.41 -5.92
N ASN A 184 2.13 3.24 -6.25
CA ASN A 184 1.24 4.37 -6.52
C ASN A 184 1.00 5.20 -5.26
N VAL A 185 0.85 4.57 -4.09
CA VAL A 185 0.71 5.27 -2.82
C VAL A 185 1.92 6.17 -2.56
N ILE A 186 3.16 5.64 -2.68
CA ILE A 186 4.38 6.44 -2.52
C ILE A 186 4.42 7.57 -3.55
N ARG A 187 4.09 7.28 -4.80
CA ARG A 187 4.12 8.26 -5.89
C ARG A 187 3.21 9.44 -5.60
N TYR A 188 1.94 9.19 -5.25
CA TYR A 188 0.99 10.25 -4.95
C TYR A 188 1.28 10.96 -3.63
N ARG A 189 1.76 10.24 -2.61
CA ARG A 189 2.10 10.82 -1.31
C ARG A 189 3.16 11.92 -1.42
N ASN A 190 4.10 11.76 -2.34
CA ASN A 190 5.19 12.72 -2.57
C ASN A 190 4.84 13.82 -3.60
N MET A 191 3.60 13.86 -4.10
CA MET A 191 3.11 14.94 -4.97
C MET A 191 2.53 16.10 -4.14
N GLU A 192 2.33 17.24 -4.80
CA GLU A 192 1.57 18.37 -4.26
C GLU A 192 0.13 17.95 -3.91
N ASP A 193 -0.45 18.60 -2.91
CA ASP A 193 -1.80 18.29 -2.41
C ASP A 193 -2.88 18.40 -3.51
N SER A 194 -2.71 19.37 -4.42
CA SER A 194 -3.56 19.55 -5.61
C SER A 194 -3.58 18.34 -6.56
N GLN A 195 -2.59 17.46 -6.49
CA GLN A 195 -2.52 16.20 -7.25
C GLN A 195 -2.97 15.01 -6.42
N LYS A 196 -2.74 15.00 -5.10
CA LYS A 196 -3.22 13.96 -4.18
C LYS A 196 -4.75 13.81 -4.25
N VAL A 197 -5.47 14.93 -4.20
CA VAL A 197 -6.94 14.94 -4.32
C VAL A 197 -7.45 14.43 -5.68
N LYS A 198 -6.57 14.34 -6.68
CA LYS A 198 -6.89 13.82 -8.02
C LYS A 198 -6.56 12.34 -8.18
N ALA A 199 -6.06 11.68 -7.13
CA ALA A 199 -5.73 10.27 -7.17
C ALA A 199 -6.95 9.43 -7.56
N PRO A 200 -6.84 8.47 -8.50
CA PRO A 200 -7.99 7.71 -9.01
C PRO A 200 -8.76 6.95 -7.92
N LYS A 201 -8.06 6.40 -6.92
CA LYS A 201 -8.69 5.68 -5.80
C LYS A 201 -9.45 6.63 -4.88
N TRP A 202 -8.85 7.77 -4.55
CA TRP A 202 -9.52 8.80 -3.75
C TRP A 202 -10.77 9.34 -4.44
N ARG A 203 -10.66 9.71 -5.71
CA ARG A 203 -11.82 10.14 -6.52
C ARG A 203 -12.93 9.10 -6.56
N GLN A 204 -12.57 7.82 -6.72
CA GLN A 204 -13.54 6.73 -6.65
C GLN A 204 -14.27 6.70 -5.29
N THR A 205 -13.51 6.82 -4.20
CA THR A 205 -14.05 6.81 -2.84
C THR A 205 -15.03 7.96 -2.64
N VAL A 206 -14.65 9.18 -3.02
CA VAL A 206 -15.53 10.36 -2.89
C VAL A 206 -16.77 10.25 -3.78
N ASN A 207 -16.61 9.76 -5.02
CA ASN A 207 -17.76 9.50 -5.90
C ASN A 207 -18.70 8.45 -5.30
N SER A 208 -18.16 7.45 -4.61
CA SER A 208 -18.96 6.41 -3.94
C SER A 208 -19.80 7.01 -2.82
N VAL A 209 -19.26 7.96 -2.06
CA VAL A 209 -20.03 8.70 -1.04
C VAL A 209 -21.10 9.57 -1.70
N ASP A 210 -20.78 10.30 -2.77
CA ASP A 210 -21.75 11.10 -3.53
C ASP A 210 -22.91 10.20 -4.03
N TRP A 211 -22.59 9.06 -4.63
CA TRP A 211 -23.59 8.08 -5.07
C TRP A 211 -24.44 7.55 -3.91
N LEU A 212 -23.84 7.17 -2.78
CA LEU A 212 -24.58 6.69 -1.60
C LEU A 212 -25.52 7.76 -1.04
N THR A 213 -25.05 9.01 -0.97
CA THR A 213 -25.86 10.12 -0.45
C THR A 213 -27.05 10.46 -1.34
N THR A 214 -26.99 10.20 -2.66
CA THR A 214 -28.14 10.36 -3.56
C THR A 214 -29.31 9.43 -3.25
N ARG A 215 -29.07 8.35 -2.51
CA ARG A 215 -30.08 7.35 -2.14
C ARG A 215 -30.77 7.65 -0.80
N LEU A 216 -30.32 8.68 -0.08
CA LEU A 216 -30.93 9.07 1.19
C LEU A 216 -32.30 9.70 0.92
N GLN A 217 -33.30 9.32 1.72
CA GLN A 217 -34.65 9.87 1.64
C GLN A 217 -34.70 11.25 2.31
N GLY A 218 -35.58 12.13 1.82
CA GLY A 218 -35.83 13.43 2.46
C GLY A 218 -36.21 13.28 3.94
N GLY A 219 -35.64 14.14 4.80
CA GLY A 219 -35.81 14.08 6.27
C GLY A 219 -34.89 13.06 6.98
N THR A 220 -34.05 12.33 6.25
CA THR A 220 -32.95 11.56 6.85
C THR A 220 -31.91 12.51 7.41
N LYS A 221 -31.36 12.23 8.58
CA LYS A 221 -30.20 12.95 9.11
C LYS A 221 -28.92 12.18 8.77
N PHE A 222 -27.91 12.89 8.32
CA PHE A 222 -26.64 12.30 7.92
C PHE A 222 -25.46 13.09 8.47
N GLN A 223 -24.31 12.44 8.50
CA GLN A 223 -23.04 13.08 8.80
C GLN A 223 -21.91 12.34 8.08
N ILE A 224 -20.91 13.07 7.59
CA ILE A 224 -19.74 12.52 6.89
C ILE A 224 -18.50 12.87 7.69
N TYR A 225 -17.83 11.86 8.25
CA TYR A 225 -16.56 12.02 8.95
C TYR A 225 -15.45 11.44 8.08
N THR A 226 -14.36 12.19 7.95
CA THR A 226 -13.11 11.69 7.40
C THR A 226 -12.21 11.27 8.55
N PHE A 227 -11.44 10.20 8.35
CA PHE A 227 -10.52 9.75 9.37
C PHE A 227 -9.19 9.26 8.81
N ASN A 228 -8.12 9.55 9.54
CA ASN A 228 -6.79 8.98 9.36
C ASN A 228 -6.22 8.63 10.74
N GLU A 229 -5.28 9.40 11.29
CA GLU A 229 -4.84 9.32 12.68
C GLU A 229 -5.87 9.94 13.63
N SER A 230 -6.65 10.92 13.17
CA SER A 230 -7.80 11.49 13.89
C SER A 230 -9.05 11.39 13.03
N ALA A 231 -10.21 11.69 13.61
CA ALA A 231 -11.48 11.71 12.87
C ALA A 231 -12.13 13.09 13.03
N VAL A 232 -12.52 13.67 11.90
CA VAL A 232 -13.08 15.02 11.78
C VAL A 232 -14.29 15.00 10.84
N SER A 233 -15.33 15.77 11.15
CA SER A 233 -16.41 16.05 10.21
C SER A 233 -15.88 16.68 8.93
N ALA A 234 -16.42 16.22 7.80
CA ALA A 234 -16.13 16.78 6.49
C ALA A 234 -16.61 18.23 6.38
N ILE A 235 -17.66 18.63 7.09
CA ILE A 235 -18.05 20.05 7.19
C ILE A 235 -17.55 20.57 8.54
N GLU A 236 -16.63 21.53 8.49
CA GLU A 236 -15.89 22.06 9.65
C GLU A 236 -16.82 22.50 10.80
N ASP A 237 -17.94 23.16 10.48
CA ASP A 237 -18.90 23.69 11.44
C ASP A 237 -19.99 22.70 11.91
N SER A 238 -19.94 21.43 11.47
CA SER A 238 -20.97 20.43 11.79
C SER A 238 -20.54 19.37 12.81
N GLN A 239 -19.39 19.56 13.45
CA GLN A 239 -18.82 18.59 14.39
C GLN A 239 -19.82 18.23 15.51
N GLY A 240 -20.20 16.96 15.59
CA GLY A 240 -21.14 16.46 16.60
C GLY A 240 -22.61 16.74 16.29
N GLU A 241 -22.92 17.46 15.21
CA GLU A 241 -24.29 17.79 14.82
C GLU A 241 -24.75 16.98 13.61
N TRP A 242 -26.05 16.71 13.55
CA TRP A 242 -26.69 15.97 12.47
C TRP A 242 -27.21 16.92 11.39
N LEU A 243 -26.81 16.69 10.15
CA LEU A 243 -27.28 17.44 9.00
C LEU A 243 -28.52 16.78 8.42
N GLU A 244 -29.56 17.54 8.08
CA GLU A 244 -30.78 16.98 7.51
C GLU A 244 -30.74 17.00 5.98
N VAL A 245 -31.22 15.93 5.35
CA VAL A 245 -31.43 15.86 3.91
C VAL A 245 -32.65 16.71 3.56
N GLY A 246 -32.39 17.98 3.25
CA GLY A 246 -33.34 18.94 2.69
C GLY A 246 -33.28 18.98 1.16
N ASP A 247 -32.93 20.14 0.59
CA ASP A 247 -32.89 20.44 -0.85
C ASP A 247 -31.66 19.92 -1.60
N GLY A 248 -30.79 19.15 -0.93
CA GLY A 248 -29.56 18.61 -1.50
C GLY A 248 -28.36 19.59 -1.52
N THR A 249 -28.52 20.85 -1.14
CA THR A 249 -27.40 21.82 -1.07
C THR A 249 -26.40 21.43 0.00
N THR A 250 -26.86 21.02 1.18
CA THR A 250 -26.03 20.55 2.28
C THR A 250 -25.19 19.33 1.90
N ILE A 251 -25.79 18.36 1.19
CA ILE A 251 -25.07 17.19 0.65
C ILE A 251 -24.00 17.64 -0.33
N LYS A 252 -24.35 18.51 -1.29
CA LYS A 252 -23.41 18.99 -2.30
C LYS A 252 -22.19 19.66 -1.65
N ASN A 253 -22.40 20.54 -0.67
CA ASN A 253 -21.32 21.21 0.06
C ASN A 253 -20.45 20.19 0.82
N ALA A 254 -21.07 19.20 1.48
CA ALA A 254 -20.35 18.14 2.18
C ALA A 254 -19.45 17.33 1.23
N ILE A 255 -19.95 17.01 0.03
CA ILE A 255 -19.19 16.29 -0.99
C ILE A 255 -18.08 17.17 -1.59
N GLU A 256 -18.32 18.47 -1.79
CA GLU A 256 -17.27 19.39 -2.25
C GLU A 256 -16.13 19.52 -1.25
N GLU A 257 -16.43 19.58 0.05
CA GLU A 257 -15.41 19.59 1.12
C GLU A 257 -14.71 18.23 1.28
N LEU A 258 -15.44 17.14 1.04
CA LEU A 258 -14.82 15.82 0.95
C LEU A 258 -13.86 15.72 -0.26
N ARG A 259 -14.16 16.40 -1.37
CA ARG A 259 -13.28 16.44 -2.56
C ARG A 259 -12.02 17.29 -2.33
N SER A 260 -12.07 18.32 -1.48
CA SER A 260 -10.90 19.14 -1.11
C SER A 260 -10.02 18.46 -0.07
N THR A 261 -10.56 17.51 0.70
CA THR A 261 -9.80 16.76 1.72
C THR A 261 -8.63 15.99 1.12
N VAL A 262 -7.43 16.18 1.67
CA VAL A 262 -6.18 15.57 1.21
C VAL A 262 -5.90 14.29 1.99
N PRO A 263 -5.86 13.11 1.35
CA PRO A 263 -5.53 11.88 2.05
C PRO A 263 -4.05 11.84 2.48
N GLN A 264 -3.81 11.55 3.76
CA GLN A 264 -2.48 11.58 4.37
C GLN A 264 -2.39 10.76 5.65
N ASN A 265 -1.17 10.49 6.10
CA ASN A 265 -0.84 9.77 7.33
C ASN A 265 -1.37 8.31 7.37
N GLY A 266 -1.31 7.68 8.55
CA GLY A 266 -1.81 6.32 8.78
C GLY A 266 -3.31 6.25 9.06
N THR A 267 -3.79 5.07 9.44
CA THR A 267 -5.21 4.78 9.67
C THR A 267 -5.43 4.31 11.10
N SER A 268 -6.25 5.03 11.86
CA SER A 268 -6.67 4.74 13.23
C SER A 268 -8.20 4.60 13.29
N LEU A 269 -8.66 3.37 13.10
CA LEU A 269 -10.10 3.08 13.10
C LEU A 269 -10.75 3.31 14.48
N ILE A 270 -9.99 3.09 15.56
CA ILE A 270 -10.49 3.30 16.93
C ILE A 270 -10.86 4.77 17.17
N ASN A 271 -10.08 5.72 16.64
CA ASN A 271 -10.38 7.15 16.78
C ASN A 271 -11.63 7.55 16.00
N ALA A 272 -11.89 6.91 14.86
CA ALA A 272 -13.13 7.08 14.10
C ALA A 272 -14.35 6.51 14.85
N PHE A 273 -14.20 5.35 15.49
CA PHE A 273 -15.30 4.73 16.23
C PHE A 273 -15.60 5.41 17.56
N GLU A 274 -14.59 5.95 18.26
CA GLU A 274 -14.83 6.76 19.46
C GLU A 274 -15.70 7.98 19.16
N LYS A 275 -15.49 8.61 18.00
CA LYS A 275 -16.28 9.76 17.54
C LYS A 275 -17.76 9.46 17.31
N ILE A 276 -18.13 8.19 17.11
CA ILE A 276 -19.55 7.77 17.03
C ILE A 276 -20.28 8.08 18.34
N ASN A 277 -19.58 7.95 19.48
CA ASN A 277 -20.17 8.17 20.79
C ASN A 277 -20.43 9.65 21.10
N ASP A 278 -19.80 10.57 20.36
CA ASP A 278 -20.00 12.02 20.51
C ASP A 278 -21.32 12.48 19.85
N LEU A 279 -21.89 11.69 18.93
CA LEU A 279 -23.13 12.03 18.20
C LEU A 279 -24.38 11.75 19.05
N GLN A 280 -25.29 12.73 19.11
CA GLN A 280 -26.57 12.62 19.80
C GLN A 280 -27.75 12.99 18.88
N PRO A 281 -28.69 12.05 18.61
CA PRO A 281 -28.67 10.63 18.99
C PRO A 281 -27.56 9.86 18.27
N ARG A 282 -27.25 8.66 18.74
CA ARG A 282 -26.29 7.76 18.06
C ARG A 282 -26.79 7.40 16.65
N PRO A 283 -25.89 7.14 15.70
CA PRO A 283 -26.28 6.64 14.38
C PRO A 283 -27.04 5.32 14.50
N ASP A 284 -27.98 5.12 13.58
CA ASP A 284 -28.68 3.84 13.41
C ASP A 284 -28.11 3.02 12.24
N ASN A 285 -27.28 3.63 11.39
CA ASN A 285 -26.61 2.97 10.29
C ASN A 285 -25.25 3.61 10.00
N ILE A 286 -24.22 2.79 9.76
CA ILE A 286 -22.87 3.26 9.42
C ILE A 286 -22.48 2.77 8.03
N PHE A 287 -21.91 3.66 7.23
CA PHE A 287 -21.17 3.33 6.01
C PHE A 287 -19.69 3.57 6.28
N LEU A 288 -18.90 2.50 6.30
CA LEU A 288 -17.44 2.55 6.44
C LEU A 288 -16.79 2.37 5.07
N LEU A 289 -16.08 3.39 4.60
CA LEU A 289 -15.29 3.37 3.37
C LEU A 289 -13.82 3.34 3.75
N THR A 290 -13.12 2.26 3.41
CA THR A 290 -11.71 2.06 3.78
C THR A 290 -11.03 1.14 2.77
N ASP A 291 -9.70 1.03 2.82
CA ASP A 291 -8.91 0.20 1.92
C ASP A 291 -8.15 -0.95 2.58
N GLY A 292 -8.09 -0.97 3.91
CA GLY A 292 -7.30 -1.95 4.64
C GLY A 292 -7.47 -1.85 6.14
N LEU A 293 -6.84 -2.77 6.85
CA LEU A 293 -6.81 -2.79 8.31
C LEU A 293 -6.09 -1.56 8.87
N PRO A 294 -6.49 -1.08 10.07
CA PRO A 294 -5.83 0.05 10.71
C PRO A 294 -4.33 -0.21 10.91
N THR A 295 -3.53 0.81 10.64
CA THR A 295 -2.07 0.80 10.83
C THR A 295 -1.68 1.38 12.19
N GLN A 296 -2.59 2.06 12.88
CA GLN A 296 -2.34 2.69 14.17
C GLN A 296 -3.46 2.38 15.17
N GLY A 297 -3.11 2.47 16.45
CA GLY A 297 -4.08 2.43 17.55
C GLY A 297 -4.50 3.85 17.96
N LYS A 298 -5.04 3.97 19.18
CA LYS A 298 -5.57 5.26 19.69
C LYS A 298 -4.54 6.39 19.73
N ARG A 299 -3.27 6.05 20.02
CA ARG A 299 -2.16 7.00 20.10
C ARG A 299 -1.28 6.87 18.87
N ASN A 300 -0.91 8.03 18.31
CA ASN A 300 0.03 8.08 17.21
C ASN A 300 1.38 7.50 17.64
N PRO A 301 2.01 6.66 16.81
CA PRO A 301 3.32 6.12 17.13
C PRO A 301 4.35 7.25 17.16
N ALA A 302 5.33 7.14 18.07
CA ALA A 302 6.41 8.12 18.19
C ALA A 302 7.32 8.15 16.95
N SER A 303 7.29 7.11 16.12
CA SER A 303 8.01 7.02 14.84
C SER A 303 7.25 6.19 13.81
N GLU A 304 7.38 6.54 12.53
CA GLU A 304 6.88 5.73 11.42
C GLU A 304 7.63 4.39 11.40
N THR A 305 6.93 3.32 11.75
CA THR A 305 7.46 1.96 11.79
C THR A 305 6.61 1.04 10.95
N MET A 306 7.24 0.05 10.33
CA MET A 306 6.51 -0.96 9.57
C MET A 306 5.64 -1.78 10.52
N VAL A 307 4.33 -1.75 10.28
CA VAL A 307 3.34 -2.44 11.11
C VAL A 307 3.12 -3.83 10.55
N LYS A 308 3.34 -4.85 11.39
CA LYS A 308 3.15 -6.25 10.99
C LYS A 308 1.66 -6.59 10.81
N PRO A 309 1.30 -7.55 9.93
CA PRO A 309 -0.10 -7.95 9.73
C PRO A 309 -0.84 -8.32 11.03
N GLU A 310 -0.18 -9.02 11.95
CA GLU A 310 -0.79 -9.43 13.23
C GLU A 310 -1.11 -8.23 14.12
N GLN A 311 -0.31 -7.16 14.03
CA GLN A 311 -0.51 -5.93 14.78
C GLN A 311 -1.70 -5.13 14.21
N ARG A 312 -1.89 -5.13 12.89
CA ARG A 312 -3.05 -4.50 12.23
C ARG A 312 -4.36 -5.16 12.66
N ILE A 313 -4.39 -6.50 12.74
CA ILE A 313 -5.54 -7.24 13.28
C ILE A 313 -5.81 -6.86 14.75
N ARG A 314 -4.76 -6.71 15.58
CA ARG A 314 -4.94 -6.26 16.97
C ARG A 314 -5.56 -4.86 17.06
N TYR A 315 -5.14 -3.93 16.20
CA TYR A 315 -5.74 -2.59 16.15
C TYR A 315 -7.20 -2.64 15.71
N PHE A 316 -7.52 -3.49 14.73
CA PHE A 316 -8.89 -3.70 14.29
C PHE A 316 -9.77 -4.25 15.42
N GLU A 317 -9.35 -5.32 16.09
CA GLU A 317 -10.09 -5.92 17.21
C GLU A 317 -10.23 -4.97 18.42
N GLN A 318 -9.28 -4.05 18.62
CA GLN A 318 -9.42 -2.99 19.62
C GLN A 318 -10.49 -1.98 19.21
N ALA A 319 -10.48 -1.52 17.96
CA ALA A 319 -11.50 -0.60 17.46
C ALA A 319 -12.91 -1.19 17.57
N LEU A 320 -13.09 -2.48 17.24
CA LEU A 320 -14.40 -3.14 17.32
C LEU A 320 -15.05 -3.11 18.71
N ARG A 321 -14.29 -2.89 19.79
CA ARG A 321 -14.84 -2.76 21.15
C ARG A 321 -15.54 -1.44 21.40
N GLU A 322 -15.14 -0.39 20.68
CA GLU A 322 -15.75 0.94 20.75
C GLU A 322 -17.00 1.07 19.87
N LEU A 323 -17.18 0.13 18.94
CA LEU A 323 -18.27 0.13 17.98
C LEU A 323 -19.60 -0.26 18.66
N PRO A 324 -20.66 0.57 18.59
CA PRO A 324 -21.97 0.21 19.10
C PRO A 324 -22.63 -0.92 18.27
N PRO A 325 -23.63 -1.63 18.82
CA PRO A 325 -24.30 -2.76 18.16
C PRO A 325 -25.31 -2.29 17.09
N ILE A 326 -24.82 -1.62 16.05
CA ILE A 326 -25.59 -1.09 14.92
C ILE A 326 -25.07 -1.64 13.59
N PRO A 327 -25.89 -1.68 12.52
CA PRO A 327 -25.46 -2.09 11.19
C PRO A 327 -24.27 -1.29 10.67
N VAL A 328 -23.22 -2.01 10.23
CA VAL A 328 -22.06 -1.42 9.55
C VAL A 328 -21.97 -1.97 8.14
N ASN A 329 -22.24 -1.12 7.16
CA ASN A 329 -22.04 -1.39 5.75
C ASN A 329 -20.61 -1.00 5.37
N VAL A 330 -19.84 -1.92 4.80
CA VAL A 330 -18.44 -1.68 4.45
C VAL A 330 -18.28 -1.64 2.95
N LEU A 331 -17.67 -0.56 2.44
CA LEU A 331 -17.16 -0.46 1.09
C LEU A 331 -15.64 -0.53 1.16
N LEU A 332 -15.07 -1.65 0.70
CA LEU A 332 -13.64 -1.90 0.74
C LEU A 332 -12.99 -1.56 -0.61
N PHE A 333 -12.02 -0.65 -0.61
CA PHE A 333 -11.22 -0.28 -1.77
C PHE A 333 -9.83 -0.90 -1.68
N PRO A 334 -9.69 -2.23 -1.89
CA PRO A 334 -8.50 -2.98 -1.48
C PRO A 334 -7.20 -2.40 -2.03
N MET A 335 -6.20 -2.36 -1.16
CA MET A 335 -4.80 -2.09 -1.50
C MET A 335 -3.99 -3.39 -1.48
N ASP A 336 -2.99 -3.49 -2.35
CA ASP A 336 -2.01 -4.57 -2.31
C ASP A 336 -1.27 -4.60 -0.96
N GLY A 337 -1.05 -5.79 -0.40
CA GLY A 337 -0.29 -5.99 0.84
C GLY A 337 -1.14 -6.11 2.11
N ASP A 338 -2.48 -6.19 2.00
CA ASP A 338 -3.36 -6.48 3.13
C ASP A 338 -4.43 -7.55 2.80
N PRO A 339 -4.02 -8.83 2.68
CA PRO A 339 -4.94 -9.90 2.29
C PRO A 339 -6.03 -10.19 3.33
N LEU A 340 -5.81 -9.79 4.59
CA LEU A 340 -6.73 -10.09 5.69
C LEU A 340 -7.87 -9.07 5.83
N ALA A 341 -7.74 -7.88 5.23
CA ALA A 341 -8.75 -6.83 5.34
C ALA A 341 -10.12 -7.28 4.84
N ALA A 342 -10.20 -7.94 3.68
CA ALA A 342 -11.46 -8.38 3.10
C ALA A 342 -12.24 -9.32 4.03
N GLU A 343 -11.55 -10.31 4.61
CA GLU A 343 -12.16 -11.24 5.55
C GLU A 343 -12.62 -10.52 6.84
N ALA A 344 -11.77 -9.67 7.41
CA ALA A 344 -12.06 -8.96 8.66
C ALA A 344 -13.30 -8.06 8.54
N TYR A 345 -13.38 -7.28 7.46
CA TYR A 345 -14.51 -6.40 7.20
C TYR A 345 -15.77 -7.16 6.79
N TRP A 346 -15.65 -8.27 6.07
CA TRP A 346 -16.79 -9.14 5.76
C TRP A 346 -17.41 -9.73 7.05
N ARG A 347 -16.58 -10.24 7.97
CA ARG A 347 -17.04 -10.72 9.29
C ARG A 347 -17.71 -9.61 10.11
N LEU A 348 -17.17 -8.40 10.08
CA LEU A 348 -17.77 -7.23 10.74
C LEU A 348 -19.18 -6.93 10.18
N ALA A 349 -19.31 -6.86 8.86
CA ALA A 349 -20.58 -6.56 8.20
C ALA A 349 -21.65 -7.61 8.57
N ILE A 350 -21.31 -8.91 8.53
CA ILE A 350 -22.24 -9.98 8.91
C ILE A 350 -22.63 -9.88 10.39
N ARG A 351 -21.65 -9.72 11.29
CA ARG A 351 -21.91 -9.66 12.74
C ARG A 351 -22.78 -8.47 13.13
N SER A 352 -22.58 -7.33 12.46
CA SER A 352 -23.36 -6.11 12.67
C SER A 352 -24.70 -6.09 11.94
N LYS A 353 -25.01 -7.10 11.12
CA LYS A 353 -26.18 -7.14 10.21
C LYS A 353 -26.17 -6.06 9.12
N GLY A 354 -25.01 -5.53 8.78
CA GLY A 354 -24.79 -4.65 7.64
C GLY A 354 -24.56 -5.42 6.34
N SER A 355 -23.81 -4.81 5.43
CA SER A 355 -23.47 -5.35 4.10
C SER A 355 -21.99 -5.12 3.80
N PHE A 356 -21.41 -5.94 2.93
CA PHE A 356 -20.01 -5.81 2.50
C PHE A 356 -19.96 -5.75 0.98
N MET A 357 -19.22 -4.79 0.45
CA MET A 357 -19.01 -4.63 -0.98
C MET A 357 -17.56 -4.21 -1.25
N ALA A 358 -16.93 -4.83 -2.24
CA ALA A 358 -15.66 -4.38 -2.80
C ALA A 358 -15.93 -3.89 -4.24
N PRO A 359 -16.12 -2.59 -4.46
CA PRO A 359 -16.50 -2.07 -5.77
C PRO A 359 -15.44 -2.31 -6.85
N SER A 360 -15.87 -2.59 -8.08
CA SER A 360 -15.01 -2.59 -9.25
C SER A 360 -14.39 -1.22 -9.47
N ARG A 361 -13.26 -1.12 -10.16
CA ARG A 361 -12.52 0.15 -10.37
C ARG A 361 -13.33 1.25 -11.04
N ASP A 362 -14.32 0.86 -11.84
CA ASP A 362 -15.16 1.76 -12.65
C ASP A 362 -16.48 2.11 -11.96
N TRP A 363 -16.72 1.62 -10.74
CA TRP A 363 -17.87 1.96 -9.90
C TRP A 363 -17.54 3.20 -9.06
N PRO A 364 -18.48 4.08 -8.69
CA PRO A 364 -19.94 4.01 -8.87
C PRO A 364 -20.46 4.16 -10.29
#